data_AF-A0A317VFP4-F1
#
_entry.id   AF-A0A317VFP4-F1
#
_cell.length_a   1.000
_cell.length_b   1.000
_cell.length_c   1.000
_cell.angle_alpha   90.00
_cell.angle_beta   90.00
_cell.angle_gamma   90.00
#
_symmetry.space_group_name_H-M   'P 1'
#
loop_
_entity.id
_entity.type
_entity.pdbx_description
1 polymer ?
#
loop_
_entity_poly.entity_id
_entity_poly.type
_entity_poly.pdbx_seq_one_letter_code
_entity_poly.pdbx_strand_id
1 'polypeptide(L)'
;MAAAGAQCRYEHRQGHLLFHAVKAIFQERQRRKEGEAIDGHQLTSITVTSDLDVTRPSITNNIRCLLNLMILATWQRGPGFVRDICDWQSLLVRLLRESGLVETNIPTSATLGWQAWIHLELDRRVKLFAFALLNLQSIAYNLPPILLSSEVNLRLPCICGEWRTIDETHWEQVRRDIPHEQPLFQDALEYFLKQNRAPPAITPTPSPAASLILIHGLIHRILLTRQASISSPVPQVEIFEAALHRWTSTWQLAPESSLDPLNLNGPIPFTSTALVGLAYTRLHLDLGPCRLLATRNARIIADALVNSEPLVPSPGLLLALLHATHALSIPVKVGVEFVCRS
;
A
#
# COMPACT_ATOMS: atom_id res chain seq x y z
N MET A 1 3.51 0.66 -17.46
CA MET A 1 4.58 1.66 -17.26
C MET A 1 4.45 2.87 -18.18
N ALA A 2 4.34 2.72 -19.51
CA ALA A 2 4.21 3.88 -20.42
C ALA A 2 3.01 4.81 -20.10
N ALA A 3 1.84 4.24 -19.76
CA ALA A 3 0.67 5.03 -19.34
C ALA A 3 0.94 5.90 -18.10
N ALA A 4 1.64 5.36 -17.10
CA ALA A 4 2.03 6.10 -15.90
C ALA A 4 3.04 7.21 -16.24
N GLY A 5 4.03 6.91 -17.09
CA GLY A 5 5.00 7.91 -17.56
C GLY A 5 4.34 9.08 -18.31
N ALA A 6 3.37 8.78 -19.18
CA ALA A 6 2.58 9.79 -19.88
C ALA A 6 1.78 10.67 -18.90
N GLN A 7 1.17 10.07 -17.88
CA GLN A 7 0.45 10.81 -16.83
C GLN A 7 1.40 11.72 -16.02
N CYS A 8 2.57 11.22 -15.61
CA CYS A 8 3.59 12.03 -14.91
C CYS A 8 4.16 13.17 -15.77
N ARG A 9 4.03 13.10 -17.10
CA ARG A 9 4.41 14.15 -18.05
C ARG A 9 3.23 15.02 -18.50
N TYR A 10 2.06 14.90 -17.86
CA TYR A 10 0.84 15.62 -18.21
C TYR A 10 0.30 15.36 -19.63
N GLU A 11 0.70 14.26 -20.27
CA GLU A 11 0.21 13.80 -21.56
C GLU A 11 -1.09 12.99 -21.41
N HIS A 12 -2.12 13.61 -20.83
CA HIS A 12 -3.35 12.96 -20.39
C HIS A 12 -4.02 12.11 -21.48
N ARG A 13 -4.11 12.63 -22.71
CA ARG A 13 -4.72 11.90 -23.84
C ARG A 13 -3.98 10.60 -24.15
N GLN A 14 -2.65 10.63 -24.18
CA GLN A 14 -1.84 9.44 -24.45
C GLN A 14 -1.89 8.48 -23.26
N GLY A 15 -1.85 9.00 -22.03
CA GLY A 15 -2.04 8.22 -20.81
C GLY A 15 -3.36 7.43 -20.83
N HIS A 16 -4.46 8.07 -21.22
CA HIS A 16 -5.77 7.41 -21.35
C HIS A 16 -5.79 6.33 -22.44
N LEU A 17 -5.24 6.60 -23.63
CA LEU A 17 -5.18 5.61 -24.71
C LEU A 17 -4.36 4.37 -24.30
N LEU A 18 -3.18 4.61 -23.72
CA LEU A 18 -2.31 3.55 -23.23
C LEU A 18 -2.97 2.76 -22.08
N PHE A 19 -3.69 3.43 -21.19
CA PHE A 19 -4.45 2.79 -20.13
C PHE A 19 -5.49 1.82 -20.70
N HIS A 20 -6.32 2.25 -21.64
CA HIS A 20 -7.35 1.40 -22.23
C HIS A 20 -6.76 0.24 -23.03
N ALA A 21 -5.66 0.46 -23.74
CA ALA A 21 -4.94 -0.59 -24.44
C ALA A 21 -4.41 -1.66 -23.45
N VAL A 22 -3.77 -1.25 -22.36
CA VAL A 22 -3.28 -2.18 -21.33
C VAL A 22 -4.43 -2.91 -20.64
N LYS A 23 -5.53 -2.23 -20.32
CA LYS A 23 -6.74 -2.85 -19.76
C LYS A 23 -7.27 -3.96 -20.67
N ALA A 24 -7.43 -3.67 -21.96
CA ALA A 24 -7.94 -4.65 -22.93
C ALA A 24 -7.01 -5.86 -23.08
N ILE A 25 -5.70 -5.63 -23.18
CA ILE A 25 -4.70 -6.71 -23.27
C ILE A 25 -4.72 -7.56 -22.00
N PHE A 26 -4.79 -6.94 -20.82
CA PHE A 26 -4.83 -7.65 -19.55
C PHE A 26 -6.08 -8.53 -19.42
N GLN A 27 -7.26 -7.98 -19.75
CA GLN A 27 -8.53 -8.72 -19.71
C GLN A 27 -8.55 -9.89 -20.68
N GLU A 28 -8.06 -9.70 -21.91
CA GLU A 28 -7.97 -10.79 -22.89
C GLU A 28 -7.02 -11.89 -22.43
N ARG A 29 -5.89 -11.54 -21.78
CA ARG A 29 -4.98 -12.54 -21.20
C ARG A 29 -5.62 -13.33 -20.07
N GLN A 30 -6.40 -12.67 -19.19
CA GLN A 30 -7.13 -13.37 -18.14
C GLN A 30 -8.17 -14.32 -18.73
N ARG A 31 -8.95 -13.85 -19.72
CA ARG A 31 -9.95 -14.67 -20.41
C ARG A 31 -9.36 -15.92 -21.07
N ARG A 32 -8.20 -15.78 -21.73
CA ARG A 32 -7.48 -16.93 -22.33
C ARG A 32 -7.02 -17.93 -21.27
N LYS A 33 -6.44 -17.44 -20.17
CA LYS A 33 -6.01 -18.30 -19.05
C LYS A 33 -7.18 -19.06 -18.43
N GLU A 34 -8.33 -18.42 -18.28
CA GLU A 34 -9.56 -19.04 -17.78
C GLU A 34 -10.10 -20.09 -18.77
N GLY A 35 -10.05 -19.82 -20.08
CA GLY A 35 -10.39 -20.81 -21.12
C GLY A 35 -9.47 -22.03 -21.14
N GLU A 36 -8.15 -21.82 -21.08
CA GLU A 36 -7.15 -22.91 -21.01
C GLU A 36 -7.34 -23.79 -19.76
N ALA A 37 -7.73 -23.20 -18.63
CA ALA A 37 -8.01 -23.97 -17.41
C ALA A 37 -9.25 -24.86 -17.54
N ILE A 38 -10.28 -24.41 -18.26
CA ILE A 38 -11.51 -25.17 -18.53
C ILE A 38 -11.22 -26.34 -19.49
N ASP A 39 -10.47 -26.09 -20.56
CA ASP A 39 -10.11 -27.11 -21.55
C ASP A 39 -9.09 -28.13 -21.00
N GLY A 40 -8.14 -27.68 -20.17
CA GLY A 40 -7.14 -28.52 -19.53
C GLY A 40 -7.70 -29.51 -18.50
N HIS A 41 -8.90 -29.28 -17.97
CA HIS A 41 -9.62 -30.26 -17.14
C HIS A 41 -10.28 -31.38 -17.97
N GLN A 42 -10.34 -31.26 -19.30
CA GLN A 42 -10.84 -32.33 -20.19
C GLN A 42 -9.73 -33.21 -20.78
N LEU A 43 -8.46 -32.78 -20.73
CA LEU A 43 -7.31 -33.53 -21.23
C LEU A 43 -6.26 -33.78 -20.15
N THR A 44 -6.52 -34.73 -19.26
CA THR A 44 -5.45 -35.38 -18.49
C THR A 44 -4.76 -36.42 -19.37
N SER A 45 -3.66 -36.05 -20.01
CA SER A 45 -2.49 -36.93 -20.14
C SER A 45 -1.31 -36.23 -20.86
N ILE A 46 -0.13 -36.57 -20.35
CA ILE A 46 1.23 -36.32 -20.87
C ILE A 46 1.90 -35.04 -20.37
N THR A 47 2.65 -35.23 -19.29
CA THR A 47 3.77 -34.41 -18.83
C THR A 47 4.85 -34.33 -19.91
N VAL A 48 5.28 -33.12 -20.28
CA VAL A 48 6.61 -32.88 -20.84
C VAL A 48 7.24 -31.72 -20.08
N THR A 49 8.27 -32.05 -19.33
CA THR A 49 9.27 -31.13 -18.76
C THR A 49 9.92 -30.34 -19.89
N SER A 50 9.78 -29.01 -19.86
CA SER A 50 10.57 -28.10 -20.70
C SER A 50 10.91 -26.86 -19.88
N ASP A 51 12.17 -26.81 -19.46
CA ASP A 51 12.85 -25.77 -18.69
C ASP A 51 13.11 -24.48 -19.49
N LEU A 52 12.11 -23.98 -20.24
CA LEU A 52 12.24 -22.77 -21.06
C LEU A 52 10.99 -21.88 -20.99
N ASP A 53 10.53 -21.53 -19.78
CA ASP A 53 9.31 -20.72 -19.61
C ASP A 53 9.59 -19.28 -19.14
N VAL A 54 10.59 -18.62 -19.73
CA VAL A 54 10.85 -17.17 -19.56
C VAL A 54 9.68 -16.31 -20.10
N THR A 55 8.81 -16.90 -20.91
CA THR A 55 7.69 -16.22 -21.58
C THR A 55 6.32 -16.36 -20.91
N ARG A 56 6.12 -17.27 -19.94
CA ARG A 56 4.86 -17.29 -19.20
C ARG A 56 4.80 -16.11 -18.22
N PRO A 57 3.78 -15.23 -18.30
CA PRO A 57 3.64 -14.16 -17.32
C PRO A 57 3.39 -14.78 -15.95
N SER A 58 4.38 -14.67 -15.06
CA SER A 58 4.24 -15.07 -13.66
C SER A 58 3.02 -14.40 -13.02
N ILE A 59 2.46 -15.01 -11.98
CA ILE A 59 1.36 -14.41 -11.20
C ILE A 59 1.77 -13.02 -10.71
N THR A 60 3.03 -12.83 -10.29
CA THR A 60 3.61 -11.54 -9.93
C THR A 60 3.51 -10.51 -11.05
N ASN A 61 3.74 -10.88 -12.31
CA ASN A 61 3.57 -9.96 -13.45
C ASN A 61 2.10 -9.53 -13.64
N ASN A 62 1.15 -10.43 -13.40
CA ASN A 62 -0.28 -10.09 -13.43
C ASN A 62 -0.66 -9.14 -12.28
N ILE A 63 -0.17 -9.41 -11.06
CA ILE A 63 -0.36 -8.54 -9.88
C ILE A 63 0.21 -7.16 -10.18
N ARG A 64 1.44 -7.06 -10.71
CA ARG A 64 2.09 -5.79 -11.09
C ARG A 64 1.27 -5.02 -12.10
N CYS A 65 0.81 -5.68 -13.15
CA CYS A 65 0.02 -5.05 -14.21
C CYS A 65 -1.28 -4.49 -13.64
N LEU A 66 -2.03 -5.31 -12.91
CA LEU A 66 -3.31 -4.93 -12.31
C LEU A 66 -3.13 -3.83 -11.26
N LEU A 67 -2.11 -3.93 -10.40
CA LEU A 67 -1.77 -2.91 -9.42
C LEU A 67 -1.55 -1.55 -10.10
N ASN A 68 -0.77 -1.51 -11.19
CA ASN A 68 -0.54 -0.27 -11.94
C ASN A 68 -1.83 0.26 -12.59
N LEU A 69 -2.67 -0.60 -13.17
CA LEU A 69 -3.98 -0.19 -13.70
C LEU A 69 -4.86 0.41 -12.60
N MET A 70 -4.93 -0.23 -11.44
CA MET A 70 -5.70 0.26 -10.31
C MET A 70 -5.18 1.60 -9.80
N ILE A 71 -3.85 1.78 -9.65
CA ILE A 71 -3.26 3.08 -9.23
C ILE A 71 -3.68 4.19 -10.20
N LEU A 72 -3.54 3.96 -11.51
CA LEU A 72 -3.90 4.94 -12.53
C LEU A 72 -5.39 5.27 -12.54
N ALA A 73 -6.24 4.31 -12.19
CA ALA A 73 -7.70 4.47 -12.18
C ALA A 73 -8.28 5.04 -10.89
N THR A 74 -7.61 4.86 -9.74
CA THR A 74 -8.19 5.10 -8.40
C THR A 74 -8.68 6.54 -8.19
N TRP A 75 -8.15 7.51 -8.93
CA TRP A 75 -8.50 8.94 -8.79
C TRP A 75 -9.07 9.57 -10.08
N GLN A 76 -9.42 8.76 -11.08
CA GLN A 76 -9.96 9.27 -12.34
C GLN A 76 -11.43 9.72 -12.18
N ARG A 77 -11.81 10.76 -12.93
CA ARG A 77 -13.15 11.38 -12.84
C ARG A 77 -14.28 10.57 -13.51
N GLY A 78 -13.97 9.56 -14.32
CA GLY A 78 -14.97 8.81 -15.07
C GLY A 78 -15.76 7.80 -14.20
N PRO A 79 -17.10 7.72 -14.33
CA PRO A 79 -17.92 6.80 -13.54
C PRO A 79 -17.63 5.32 -13.84
N GLY A 80 -17.18 5.00 -15.06
CA GLY A 80 -16.80 3.63 -15.44
C GLY A 80 -15.64 3.05 -14.62
N PHE A 81 -14.70 3.90 -14.17
CA PHE A 81 -13.57 3.48 -13.35
C PHE A 81 -14.02 2.98 -11.98
N VAL A 82 -15.05 3.59 -11.38
CA VAL A 82 -15.54 3.18 -10.06
C VAL A 82 -16.19 1.79 -10.11
N ARG A 83 -16.90 1.47 -11.20
CA ARG A 83 -17.48 0.13 -11.40
C ARG A 83 -16.38 -0.93 -11.54
N ASP A 84 -15.34 -0.63 -12.32
CA ASP A 84 -14.22 -1.55 -12.52
C ASP A 84 -13.41 -1.80 -11.22
N ILE A 85 -13.42 -0.87 -10.25
CA ILE A 85 -12.63 -0.98 -9.01
C ILE A 85 -12.99 -2.26 -8.23
N CYS A 86 -14.27 -2.59 -8.07
CA CYS A 86 -14.68 -3.76 -7.28
C CYS A 86 -14.21 -5.08 -7.92
N ASP A 87 -14.36 -5.19 -9.24
CA ASP A 87 -13.91 -6.36 -10.00
C ASP A 87 -12.39 -6.50 -9.90
N TRP A 88 -11.67 -5.38 -10.01
CA TRP A 88 -10.22 -5.36 -9.94
C TRP A 88 -9.68 -5.61 -8.54
N GLN A 89 -10.34 -5.11 -7.49
CA GLN A 89 -10.02 -5.43 -6.10
C GLN A 89 -10.13 -6.93 -5.86
N SER A 90 -11.24 -7.54 -6.27
CA SER A 90 -11.50 -8.97 -6.10
C SER A 90 -10.47 -9.81 -6.85
N LEU A 91 -10.18 -9.45 -8.12
CA LEU A 91 -9.15 -10.13 -8.92
C LEU A 91 -7.75 -9.96 -8.32
N LEU A 92 -7.39 -8.77 -7.84
CA LEU A 92 -6.08 -8.51 -7.22
C LEU A 92 -5.90 -9.35 -5.96
N VAL A 93 -6.91 -9.41 -5.09
CA VAL A 93 -6.88 -10.24 -3.88
C VAL A 93 -6.76 -11.72 -4.21
N ARG A 94 -7.49 -12.21 -5.22
CA ARG A 94 -7.35 -13.59 -5.72
C ARG A 94 -5.90 -13.87 -6.14
N LEU A 95 -5.33 -13.03 -7.00
CA LEU A 95 -3.95 -13.19 -7.47
C LEU A 95 -2.93 -13.12 -6.33
N LEU A 96 -3.12 -12.22 -5.36
CA LEU A 96 -2.26 -12.11 -4.18
C LEU A 96 -2.27 -13.40 -3.34
N ARG A 97 -3.46 -13.95 -3.06
CA ARG A 97 -3.62 -15.21 -2.33
C ARG A 97 -3.00 -16.39 -3.10
N GLU A 98 -3.23 -16.48 -4.41
CA GLU A 98 -2.62 -17.51 -5.27
C GLU A 98 -1.08 -17.42 -5.27
N SER A 99 -0.53 -16.20 -5.22
CA SER A 99 0.92 -15.99 -5.20
C SER A 99 1.58 -16.24 -3.83
N GLY A 100 0.79 -16.45 -2.77
CA GLY A 100 1.26 -16.60 -1.40
C GLY A 100 1.60 -15.28 -0.70
N LEU A 101 1.13 -15.12 0.54
CA LEU A 101 1.30 -13.91 1.36
C LEU A 101 2.07 -14.12 2.66
N VAL A 102 2.55 -15.34 2.90
CA VAL A 102 3.31 -15.71 4.09
C VAL A 102 4.63 -16.33 3.64
N GLU A 103 5.72 -15.83 4.18
CA GLU A 103 7.03 -16.40 3.92
C GLU A 103 7.45 -17.30 5.09
N THR A 104 7.92 -18.51 4.76
CA THR A 104 8.46 -19.48 5.71
C THR A 104 9.81 -19.98 5.21
N ASN A 105 10.75 -20.24 6.13
CA ASN A 105 12.07 -20.81 5.83
C ASN A 105 12.84 -20.06 4.71
N ILE A 106 12.73 -18.73 4.66
CA ILE A 106 13.37 -17.93 3.62
C ILE A 106 14.90 -18.01 3.81
N PRO A 107 15.67 -18.32 2.76
CA PRO A 107 17.11 -18.15 2.78
C PRO A 107 17.50 -16.72 3.18
N THR A 108 18.58 -16.58 3.94
CA THR A 108 19.16 -15.27 4.20
C THR A 108 19.62 -14.66 2.87
N SER A 109 19.53 -13.34 2.70
CA SER A 109 20.03 -12.66 1.50
C SER A 109 21.53 -12.97 1.28
N ALA A 110 22.25 -13.28 2.36
CA ALA A 110 23.63 -13.78 2.36
C ALA A 110 23.89 -15.03 1.49
N THR A 111 22.91 -15.93 1.42
CA THR A 111 23.06 -17.23 0.75
C THR A 111 22.40 -17.25 -0.62
N LEU A 112 21.73 -16.16 -1.00
CA LEU A 112 21.08 -15.98 -2.29
C LEU A 112 22.04 -15.25 -3.23
N GLY A 113 22.06 -15.65 -4.50
CA GLY A 113 22.65 -14.82 -5.55
C GLY A 113 21.79 -13.57 -5.82
N TRP A 114 22.39 -12.51 -6.35
CA TRP A 114 21.71 -11.22 -6.52
C TRP A 114 20.42 -11.31 -7.35
N GLN A 115 20.44 -12.12 -8.42
CA GLN A 115 19.27 -12.33 -9.28
C GLN A 115 18.09 -12.99 -8.55
N ALA A 116 18.36 -13.96 -7.67
CA ALA A 116 17.31 -14.58 -6.88
C ALA A 116 16.78 -13.60 -5.82
N TRP A 117 17.69 -12.86 -5.18
CA TRP A 117 17.34 -11.85 -4.19
C TRP A 117 16.45 -10.74 -4.76
N ILE A 118 16.81 -10.14 -5.91
CA ILE A 118 16.06 -9.01 -6.50
C ILE A 118 14.66 -9.45 -6.91
N HIS A 119 14.48 -10.69 -7.38
CA HIS A 119 13.16 -11.23 -7.70
C HIS A 119 12.28 -11.40 -6.46
N LEU A 120 12.84 -11.92 -5.36
CA LEU A 120 12.13 -12.05 -4.09
C LEU A 120 11.75 -10.68 -3.51
N GLU A 121 12.70 -9.75 -3.50
CA GLU A 121 12.48 -8.39 -3.00
C GLU A 121 11.41 -7.64 -3.83
N LEU A 122 11.44 -7.79 -5.15
CA LEU A 122 10.42 -7.25 -6.03
C LEU A 122 9.04 -7.88 -5.76
N ASP A 123 8.96 -9.19 -5.57
CA ASP A 123 7.71 -9.89 -5.27
C ASP A 123 7.09 -9.40 -3.94
N ARG A 124 7.91 -9.29 -2.88
CA ARG A 124 7.49 -8.70 -1.59
C ARG A 124 6.95 -7.31 -1.75
N ARG A 125 7.70 -6.42 -2.41
CA ARG A 125 7.28 -5.02 -2.63
C ARG A 125 5.95 -4.95 -3.36
N VAL A 126 5.78 -5.71 -4.44
CA VAL A 126 4.53 -5.72 -5.20
C VAL A 126 3.35 -6.11 -4.33
N LYS A 127 3.48 -7.19 -3.55
CA LYS A 127 2.41 -7.68 -2.65
C LYS A 127 2.10 -6.69 -1.53
N LEU A 128 3.12 -6.14 -0.87
CA LEU A 128 2.95 -5.19 0.23
C LEU A 128 2.35 -3.86 -0.25
N PHE A 129 2.79 -3.33 -1.40
CA PHE A 129 2.19 -2.13 -1.99
C PHE A 129 0.78 -2.37 -2.53
N ALA A 130 0.47 -3.58 -2.98
CA ALA A 130 -0.91 -3.96 -3.29
C ALA A 130 -1.80 -3.95 -2.05
N PHE A 131 -1.33 -4.49 -0.92
CA PHE A 131 -2.00 -4.35 0.38
C PHE A 131 -2.21 -2.89 0.76
N ALA A 132 -1.18 -2.03 0.62
CA ALA A 132 -1.27 -0.61 0.90
C ALA A 132 -2.33 0.10 0.04
N LEU A 133 -2.40 -0.20 -1.27
CA LEU A 133 -3.41 0.37 -2.16
C LEU A 133 -4.84 -0.07 -1.80
N LEU A 134 -5.05 -1.36 -1.55
CA LEU A 134 -6.35 -1.90 -1.14
C LEU A 134 -6.82 -1.25 0.17
N ASN A 135 -5.89 -1.05 1.12
CA ASN A 135 -6.15 -0.36 2.37
C ASN A 135 -6.47 1.12 2.15
N LEU A 136 -5.73 1.83 1.29
CA LEU A 136 -6.01 3.22 0.91
C LEU A 136 -7.42 3.38 0.34
N GLN A 137 -7.84 2.48 -0.55
CA GLN A 137 -9.19 2.48 -1.11
C GLN A 137 -10.25 2.23 -0.03
N SER A 138 -10.00 1.28 0.88
CA SER A 138 -10.87 1.00 2.03
C SER A 138 -11.07 2.24 2.91
N ILE A 139 -9.98 2.95 3.22
CA ILE A 139 -10.01 4.19 3.99
C ILE A 139 -10.76 5.29 3.24
N ALA A 140 -10.48 5.49 1.95
CA ALA A 140 -11.08 6.55 1.15
C ALA A 140 -12.61 6.38 1.06
N TYR A 141 -13.07 5.19 0.68
CA TYR A 141 -14.49 4.89 0.47
C TYR A 141 -15.22 4.42 1.73
N ASN A 142 -14.53 4.35 2.87
CA ASN A 142 -15.08 3.82 4.12
C ASN A 142 -15.63 2.39 3.97
N LEU A 143 -14.92 1.55 3.22
CA LEU A 143 -15.28 0.15 2.97
C LEU A 143 -14.54 -0.78 3.94
N PRO A 144 -15.13 -1.93 4.30
CA PRO A 144 -14.39 -2.99 4.98
C PRO A 144 -13.18 -3.43 4.14
N PRO A 145 -12.01 -3.65 4.75
CA PRO A 145 -10.86 -4.18 4.02
C PRO A 145 -11.14 -5.56 3.41
N ILE A 146 -10.82 -5.72 2.12
CA ILE A 146 -11.01 -6.97 1.38
C ILE A 146 -9.87 -7.99 1.56
N LEU A 147 -8.69 -7.51 1.97
CA LEU A 147 -7.52 -8.32 2.33
C LEU A 147 -7.10 -7.96 3.75
N LEU A 148 -7.18 -8.91 4.68
CA LEU A 148 -6.89 -8.63 6.09
C LEU A 148 -5.39 -8.55 6.33
N SER A 149 -4.98 -7.67 7.25
CA SER A 149 -3.57 -7.57 7.64
C SER A 149 -3.03 -8.90 8.16
N SER A 150 -3.85 -9.75 8.80
CA SER A 150 -3.45 -11.08 9.32
C SER A 150 -3.12 -12.11 8.23
N GLU A 151 -3.53 -11.89 6.99
CA GLU A 151 -3.19 -12.77 5.87
C GLU A 151 -1.77 -12.51 5.33
N VAL A 152 -1.16 -11.37 5.70
CA VAL A 152 0.12 -10.91 5.17
C VAL A 152 1.22 -11.11 6.21
N ASN A 153 2.20 -11.96 5.92
CA ASN A 153 3.41 -12.09 6.72
C ASN A 153 4.65 -12.27 5.83
N LEU A 154 4.90 -11.25 5.01
CA LEU A 154 6.08 -11.16 4.15
C LEU A 154 7.19 -10.38 4.89
N ARG A 155 8.46 -10.65 4.56
CA ARG A 155 9.58 -9.80 4.97
C ARG A 155 9.37 -8.38 4.46
N LEU A 156 9.61 -7.40 5.33
CA LEU A 156 9.49 -6.00 4.98
C LEU A 156 10.55 -5.57 3.96
N PRO A 157 10.28 -4.54 3.14
CA PRO A 157 11.20 -4.12 2.10
C PRO A 157 12.57 -3.69 2.62
N CYS A 158 13.62 -4.07 1.91
CA CYS A 158 15.00 -3.72 2.22
C CYS A 158 15.26 -2.20 2.24
N ILE A 159 16.41 -1.82 2.78
CA ILE A 159 16.87 -0.43 2.84
C ILE A 159 17.07 0.16 1.43
N CYS A 160 16.93 1.48 1.29
CA CYS A 160 16.99 2.14 0.00
C CYS A 160 18.35 2.01 -0.69
N GLY A 161 19.46 1.98 0.08
CA GLY A 161 20.79 1.68 -0.43
C GLY A 161 20.85 0.36 -1.20
N GLU A 162 20.38 -0.73 -0.58
CA GLU A 162 20.39 -2.07 -1.16
C GLU A 162 19.46 -2.16 -2.39
N TRP A 163 18.27 -1.56 -2.32
CA TRP A 163 17.31 -1.54 -3.43
C TRP A 163 17.82 -0.79 -4.67
N ARG A 164 18.68 0.22 -4.50
CA ARG A 164 19.21 1.05 -5.59
C ARG A 164 20.44 0.47 -6.27
N THR A 165 20.88 -0.71 -5.86
CA THR A 165 22.00 -1.41 -6.49
C THR A 165 21.65 -1.71 -7.96
N ILE A 166 22.63 -1.55 -8.84
CA ILE A 166 22.44 -1.63 -10.30
C ILE A 166 22.96 -2.94 -10.90
N ASP A 167 23.86 -3.61 -10.18
CA ASP A 167 24.49 -4.85 -10.54
C ASP A 167 24.82 -5.66 -9.28
N GLU A 168 25.21 -6.92 -9.49
CA GLU A 168 25.55 -7.88 -8.44
C GLU A 168 26.74 -7.41 -7.58
N THR A 169 27.76 -6.81 -8.20
CA THR A 169 28.98 -6.39 -7.49
C THR A 169 28.71 -5.26 -6.49
N HIS A 170 27.88 -4.29 -6.89
CA HIS A 170 27.43 -3.22 -6.02
C HIS A 170 26.52 -3.76 -4.91
N TRP A 171 25.63 -4.71 -5.23
CA TRP A 171 24.79 -5.34 -4.23
C TRP A 171 25.60 -6.08 -3.17
N GLU A 172 26.58 -6.89 -3.55
CA GLU A 172 27.47 -7.60 -2.61
C GLU A 172 28.25 -6.64 -1.70
N GLN A 173 28.67 -5.48 -2.22
CA GLN A 173 29.34 -4.45 -1.43
C GLN A 173 28.40 -3.89 -0.36
N VAL A 174 27.19 -3.50 -0.74
CA VAL A 174 26.19 -2.96 0.20
C VAL A 174 25.78 -4.02 1.23
N ARG A 175 25.61 -5.28 0.82
CA ARG A 175 25.17 -6.36 1.71
C ARG A 175 26.18 -6.71 2.79
N ARG A 176 27.48 -6.42 2.60
CA ARG A 176 28.51 -6.61 3.64
C ARG A 176 28.25 -5.77 4.89
N ASP A 177 27.62 -4.61 4.74
CA ASP A 177 27.33 -3.68 5.84
C ASP A 177 25.93 -3.92 6.46
N ILE A 178 25.19 -4.93 5.98
CA ILE A 178 23.84 -5.26 6.46
C ILE A 178 23.89 -6.54 7.30
N PRO A 179 23.94 -6.44 8.64
CA PRO A 179 24.08 -7.61 9.51
C PRO A 179 22.78 -8.41 9.68
N HIS A 180 21.62 -7.75 9.51
CA HIS A 180 20.32 -8.33 9.78
C HIS A 180 19.31 -8.02 8.67
N GLU A 181 18.51 -9.02 8.33
CA GLU A 181 17.37 -8.87 7.44
C GLU A 181 16.29 -7.99 8.06
N GLN A 182 15.49 -7.33 7.23
CA GLN A 182 14.29 -6.64 7.70
C GLN A 182 13.32 -7.62 8.39
N PRO A 183 12.55 -7.18 9.39
CA PRO A 183 11.62 -8.06 10.10
C PRO A 183 10.44 -8.47 9.20
N LEU A 184 9.75 -9.54 9.59
CA LEU A 184 8.47 -9.89 8.96
C LEU A 184 7.40 -8.86 9.34
N PHE A 185 6.41 -8.67 8.47
CA PHE A 185 5.35 -7.70 8.66
C PHE A 185 4.58 -7.89 9.98
N GLN A 186 4.22 -9.13 10.35
CA GLN A 186 3.48 -9.37 11.59
C GLN A 186 4.33 -9.07 12.83
N ASP A 187 5.59 -9.52 12.86
CA ASP A 187 6.49 -9.30 13.99
C ASP A 187 6.70 -7.79 14.26
N ALA A 188 6.87 -7.03 13.18
CA ALA A 188 7.03 -5.58 13.27
C ALA A 188 5.71 -4.88 13.66
N LEU A 189 4.57 -5.34 13.18
CA LEU A 189 3.27 -4.78 13.56
C LEU A 189 2.93 -5.08 15.03
N GLU A 190 3.21 -6.30 15.49
CA GLU A 190 3.08 -6.72 16.89
C GLU A 190 3.97 -5.85 17.79
N TYR A 191 5.22 -5.59 17.36
CA TYR A 191 6.12 -4.69 18.09
C TYR A 191 5.48 -3.33 18.37
N PHE A 192 4.78 -2.71 17.41
CA PHE A 192 4.12 -1.43 17.63
C PHE A 192 2.90 -1.53 18.56
N LEU A 193 2.13 -2.60 18.45
CA LEU A 193 0.89 -2.78 19.21
C LEU A 193 1.10 -3.29 20.65
N LYS A 194 2.32 -3.68 21.01
CA LYS A 194 2.64 -4.24 22.32
C LYS A 194 2.61 -3.18 23.43
N GLN A 195 1.69 -3.35 24.40
CA GLN A 195 1.51 -2.42 25.53
C GLN A 195 2.64 -2.50 26.58
N ASN A 196 3.09 -3.70 26.94
CA ASN A 196 4.06 -3.93 28.02
C ASN A 196 5.26 -4.77 27.53
N ARG A 197 6.48 -4.40 27.93
CA ARG A 197 7.73 -5.13 27.62
C ARG A 197 8.08 -5.21 26.12
N ALA A 198 7.77 -4.18 25.34
CA ALA A 198 8.36 -4.07 24.01
C ALA A 198 9.87 -3.79 24.13
N PRO A 199 10.71 -4.36 23.26
CA PRO A 199 12.11 -3.97 23.18
C PRO A 199 12.23 -2.46 22.95
N PRO A 200 13.33 -1.83 23.39
CA PRO A 200 13.51 -0.38 23.28
C PRO A 200 13.53 0.09 21.82
N ALA A 201 13.96 -0.76 20.90
CA ALA A 201 13.95 -0.51 19.46
C ALA A 201 13.68 -1.80 18.69
N ILE A 202 13.05 -1.67 17.54
CA ILE A 202 13.00 -2.74 16.53
C ILE A 202 14.34 -2.78 15.80
N THR A 203 14.91 -3.99 15.64
CA THR A 203 16.22 -4.19 15.01
C THR A 203 16.08 -5.21 13.87
N PRO A 204 16.54 -4.88 12.64
CA PRO A 204 17.00 -3.56 12.21
C PRO A 204 15.86 -2.53 12.18
N THR A 205 16.21 -1.24 12.16
CA THR A 205 15.24 -0.17 11.98
C THR A 205 14.55 -0.31 10.60
N PRO A 206 13.22 -0.11 10.49
CA PRO A 206 12.51 -0.31 9.23
C PRO A 206 12.97 0.70 8.17
N SER A 207 13.13 0.24 6.93
CA SER A 207 13.37 1.11 5.78
C SER A 207 12.20 2.08 5.55
N PRO A 208 12.36 3.19 4.79
CA PRO A 208 11.25 4.10 4.48
C PRO A 208 10.05 3.39 3.84
N ALA A 209 10.30 2.42 2.95
CA ALA A 209 9.26 1.62 2.34
C ALA A 209 8.59 0.69 3.37
N ALA A 210 9.37 0.07 4.27
CA ALA A 210 8.82 -0.73 5.36
C ALA A 210 7.96 0.12 6.31
N SER A 211 8.42 1.31 6.70
CA SER A 211 7.65 2.24 7.55
C SER A 211 6.32 2.62 6.93
N LEU A 212 6.28 2.88 5.62
CA LEU A 212 5.05 3.17 4.87
C LEU A 212 4.05 2.00 4.97
N ILE A 213 4.52 0.77 4.76
CA ILE A 213 3.68 -0.42 4.87
C ILE A 213 3.18 -0.63 6.31
N LEU A 214 4.02 -0.37 7.30
CA LEU A 214 3.68 -0.50 8.71
C LEU A 214 2.63 0.52 9.16
N ILE A 215 2.69 1.78 8.70
CA ILE A 215 1.63 2.75 9.02
C ILE A 215 0.30 2.36 8.36
N HIS A 216 0.34 1.79 7.14
CA HIS A 216 -0.86 1.17 6.56
C HIS A 216 -1.39 0.03 7.44
N GLY A 217 -0.52 -0.83 7.97
CA GLY A 217 -0.90 -1.88 8.93
C GLY A 217 -1.60 -1.32 10.16
N LEU A 218 -1.07 -0.25 10.77
CA LEU A 218 -1.68 0.39 11.94
C LEU A 218 -3.05 1.02 11.60
N ILE A 219 -3.16 1.76 10.50
CA ILE A 219 -4.44 2.35 10.07
C ILE A 219 -5.47 1.24 9.77
N HIS A 220 -5.03 0.14 9.16
CA HIS A 220 -5.89 -1.01 8.90
C HIS A 220 -6.48 -1.59 10.19
N ARG A 221 -5.66 -1.73 11.25
CA ARG A 221 -6.13 -2.20 12.56
C ARG A 221 -7.09 -1.20 13.21
N ILE A 222 -6.82 0.10 13.12
CA ILE A 222 -7.73 1.15 13.59
C ILE A 222 -9.09 1.05 12.86
N LEU A 223 -9.07 0.89 11.52
CA LEU A 223 -10.27 0.78 10.71
C LEU A 223 -11.10 -0.46 11.08
N LEU A 224 -10.47 -1.63 11.24
CA LEU A 224 -11.15 -2.85 11.64
C LEU A 224 -11.75 -2.75 13.04
N THR A 225 -11.01 -2.23 14.02
CA THR A 225 -11.53 -2.06 15.39
C THR A 225 -12.72 -1.11 15.41
N ARG A 226 -12.70 -0.05 14.59
CA ARG A 226 -13.84 0.85 14.44
C ARG A 226 -15.05 0.16 13.83
N GLN A 227 -14.88 -0.54 12.72
CA GLN A 227 -15.96 -1.23 12.02
C GLN A 227 -16.57 -2.37 12.84
N ALA A 228 -15.79 -2.98 13.73
CA ALA A 228 -16.27 -3.98 14.68
C ALA A 228 -17.00 -3.37 15.89
N SER A 229 -16.82 -2.08 16.17
CA SER A 229 -17.48 -1.39 17.28
C SER A 229 -18.87 -0.91 16.88
N ILE A 230 -19.89 -1.36 17.61
CA ILE A 230 -21.28 -0.95 17.39
C ILE A 230 -21.57 0.43 18.03
N SER A 231 -20.80 0.79 19.07
CA SER A 231 -20.95 2.05 19.81
C SER A 231 -19.67 2.88 19.78
N SER A 232 -19.82 4.20 19.91
CA SER A 232 -18.72 5.11 20.29
C SER A 232 -18.55 5.08 21.82
N PRO A 233 -17.33 5.09 22.39
CA PRO A 233 -16.02 5.23 21.73
C PRO A 233 -15.41 3.91 21.24
N VAL A 234 -14.39 4.03 20.37
CA VAL A 234 -13.57 2.90 19.91
C VAL A 234 -12.91 2.23 21.11
N PRO A 235 -12.98 0.90 21.28
CA PRO A 235 -12.21 0.22 22.30
C PRO A 235 -10.71 0.37 22.05
N GLN A 236 -9.90 0.48 23.11
CA GLN A 236 -8.44 0.40 23.05
C GLN A 236 -7.73 1.56 22.32
N VAL A 237 -8.27 2.78 22.39
CA VAL A 237 -7.67 3.98 21.79
C VAL A 237 -6.22 4.16 22.25
N GLU A 238 -5.94 3.92 23.53
CA GLU A 238 -4.64 4.09 24.17
C GLU A 238 -3.57 3.18 23.53
N ILE A 239 -3.96 1.99 23.07
CA ILE A 239 -3.05 1.06 22.37
C ILE A 239 -2.60 1.68 21.05
N PHE A 240 -3.55 2.22 20.29
CA PHE A 240 -3.25 2.80 18.99
C PHE A 240 -2.49 4.12 19.11
N GLU A 241 -2.80 4.95 20.11
CA GLU A 241 -2.00 6.14 20.41
C GLU A 241 -0.56 5.77 20.73
N ALA A 242 -0.34 4.81 21.63
CA ALA A 242 1.00 4.33 21.97
C ALA A 242 1.73 3.72 20.76
N ALA A 243 1.02 2.98 19.91
CA ALA A 243 1.57 2.40 18.69
C ALA A 243 1.98 3.47 17.67
N LEU A 244 1.16 4.51 17.48
CA LEU A 244 1.47 5.63 16.59
C LEU A 244 2.64 6.47 17.11
N HIS A 245 2.73 6.68 18.43
CA HIS A 245 3.89 7.32 19.04
C HIS A 245 5.16 6.49 18.83
N ARG A 246 5.11 5.17 19.07
CA ARG A 246 6.25 4.28 18.86
C ARG A 246 6.68 4.20 17.39
N TRP A 247 5.71 4.17 16.47
CA TRP A 247 5.98 4.26 15.03
C TRP A 247 6.70 5.58 14.70
N THR A 248 6.23 6.69 15.24
CA THR A 248 6.82 8.02 14.99
C THR A 248 8.25 8.10 15.50
N SER A 249 8.51 7.64 16.74
CA SER A 249 9.87 7.60 17.31
C SER A 249 10.79 6.68 16.50
N THR A 250 10.30 5.51 16.06
CA THR A 250 11.09 4.59 15.23
C THR A 250 11.43 5.19 13.87
N TRP A 251 10.45 5.87 13.24
CA TRP A 251 10.65 6.53 11.95
C TRP A 251 11.63 7.69 12.04
N GLN A 252 11.63 8.46 13.13
CA GLN A 252 12.58 9.56 13.37
C GLN A 252 14.02 9.09 13.55
N LEU A 253 14.22 7.85 14.02
CA LEU A 253 15.54 7.23 14.17
C LEU A 253 16.03 6.55 12.89
N ALA A 254 15.19 6.41 11.87
CA ALA A 254 15.56 5.71 10.64
C ALA A 254 16.43 6.60 9.74
N PRO A 255 17.66 6.17 9.38
CA PRO A 255 18.65 7.04 8.71
C PRO A 255 18.22 7.46 7.30
N GLU A 256 17.39 6.67 6.64
CA GLU A 256 16.91 6.93 5.27
C GLU A 256 15.58 7.70 5.22
N SER A 257 14.95 7.93 6.38
CA SER A 257 13.68 8.64 6.53
C SER A 257 13.92 10.07 6.97
N SER A 258 13.73 11.02 6.05
CA SER A 258 13.88 12.45 6.34
C SER A 258 12.86 13.26 5.53
N LEU A 259 12.39 14.36 6.12
CA LEU A 259 11.56 15.38 5.46
C LEU A 259 12.39 16.47 4.78
N ASP A 260 13.72 16.36 4.79
CA ASP A 260 14.59 17.27 4.04
C ASP A 260 14.17 17.26 2.56
N PRO A 261 13.85 18.42 1.95
CA PRO A 261 13.53 18.52 0.53
C PRO A 261 14.63 17.95 -0.39
N LEU A 262 15.88 17.89 0.08
CA LEU A 262 17.02 17.33 -0.67
C LEU A 262 17.16 15.81 -0.49
N ASN A 263 16.36 15.18 0.36
CA ASN A 263 16.38 13.73 0.54
C ASN A 263 15.92 13.03 -0.75
N LEU A 264 16.80 12.22 -1.34
CA LEU A 264 16.52 11.41 -2.53
C LEU A 264 15.36 10.42 -2.33
N ASN A 265 15.04 10.06 -1.07
CA ASN A 265 13.91 9.20 -0.72
C ASN A 265 12.62 9.98 -0.46
N GLY A 266 12.65 11.32 -0.49
CA GLY A 266 11.67 12.25 0.11
C GLY A 266 10.18 11.93 -0.07
N PRO A 267 9.68 11.45 -1.23
CA PRO A 267 8.26 11.18 -1.41
C PRO A 267 7.69 10.12 -0.46
N ILE A 268 8.46 9.06 -0.14
CA ILE A 268 7.98 7.96 0.71
C ILE A 268 7.91 8.37 2.19
N PRO A 269 8.97 8.95 2.80
CA PRO A 269 8.92 9.49 4.16
C PRO A 269 7.83 10.56 4.31
N PHE A 270 7.70 11.50 3.35
CA PHE A 270 6.64 12.51 3.37
C PHE A 270 5.24 11.86 3.40
N THR A 271 4.97 10.93 2.48
CA THR A 271 3.68 10.20 2.44
C THR A 271 3.42 9.45 3.75
N SER A 272 4.44 8.83 4.32
CA SER A 272 4.31 8.10 5.61
C SER A 272 3.88 9.02 6.74
N THR A 273 4.45 10.24 6.83
CA THR A 273 4.04 11.22 7.85
C THR A 273 2.62 11.75 7.64
N ALA A 274 2.19 11.94 6.40
CA ALA A 274 0.80 12.29 6.10
C ALA A 274 -0.18 11.18 6.53
N LEU A 275 0.21 9.91 6.37
CA LEU A 275 -0.57 8.76 6.84
C LEU A 275 -0.64 8.67 8.37
N VAL A 276 0.38 9.10 9.11
CA VAL A 276 0.28 9.22 10.58
C VAL A 276 -0.77 10.24 10.98
N GLY A 277 -0.80 11.40 10.34
CA GLY A 277 -1.86 12.39 10.57
C GLY A 277 -3.25 11.82 10.28
N LEU A 278 -3.38 11.09 9.16
CA LEU A 278 -4.61 10.37 8.83
C LEU A 278 -4.96 9.32 9.89
N ALA A 279 -3.98 8.60 10.44
CA ALA A 279 -4.20 7.59 11.47
C ALA A 279 -4.75 8.21 12.76
N TYR A 280 -4.17 9.30 13.26
CA TYR A 280 -4.69 10.03 14.42
C TYR A 280 -6.08 10.62 14.15
N THR A 281 -6.29 11.22 12.97
CA THR A 281 -7.62 11.70 12.59
C THR A 281 -8.62 10.55 12.61
N ARG A 282 -8.30 9.41 12.00
CA ARG A 282 -9.17 8.23 12.01
C ARG A 282 -9.28 7.56 13.36
N LEU A 283 -8.34 7.73 14.27
CA LEU A 283 -8.43 7.14 15.61
C LEU A 283 -9.47 7.86 16.48
N HIS A 284 -9.65 9.17 16.31
CA HIS A 284 -10.56 9.97 17.15
C HIS A 284 -11.80 10.50 16.44
N LEU A 285 -11.79 10.56 15.10
CA LEU A 285 -12.92 11.00 14.29
C LEU A 285 -13.43 9.87 13.40
N ASP A 286 -14.73 9.60 13.53
CA ASP A 286 -15.47 8.89 12.50
C ASP A 286 -16.20 9.90 11.63
N LEU A 287 -15.92 9.87 10.33
CA LEU A 287 -16.63 10.68 9.35
C LEU A 287 -17.61 9.83 8.53
N GLY A 288 -17.73 8.54 8.87
CA GLY A 288 -18.61 7.59 8.21
C GLY A 288 -18.45 7.55 6.68
N PRO A 289 -19.52 7.16 5.95
CA PRO A 289 -19.59 7.21 4.50
C PRO A 289 -19.86 8.63 3.95
N CYS A 290 -19.94 9.66 4.81
CA CYS A 290 -20.53 10.97 4.53
C CYS A 290 -19.85 11.79 3.42
N ARG A 291 -18.71 11.33 2.89
CA ARG A 291 -17.96 12.04 1.85
C ARG A 291 -18.44 11.76 0.42
N LEU A 292 -19.25 10.71 0.21
CA LEU A 292 -19.76 10.29 -1.12
C LEU A 292 -18.70 10.32 -2.26
N LEU A 293 -17.44 10.00 -1.96
CA LEU A 293 -16.31 10.13 -2.89
C LEU A 293 -16.47 9.29 -4.16
N ALA A 294 -17.23 8.19 -4.08
CA ALA A 294 -17.52 7.32 -5.21
C ALA A 294 -18.32 8.02 -6.32
N THR A 295 -19.04 9.12 -6.02
CA THR A 295 -19.82 9.87 -7.02
C THR A 295 -18.95 10.61 -8.03
N ARG A 296 -17.69 10.90 -7.67
CA ARG A 296 -16.75 11.74 -8.44
C ARG A 296 -17.28 13.13 -8.79
N ASN A 297 -18.38 13.56 -8.18
CA ASN A 297 -19.03 14.84 -8.45
C ASN A 297 -18.71 15.79 -7.30
N ALA A 298 -17.91 16.83 -7.60
CA ALA A 298 -17.46 17.79 -6.60
C ALA A 298 -18.62 18.49 -5.87
N ARG A 299 -19.76 18.74 -6.55
CA ARG A 299 -20.93 19.36 -5.93
C ARG A 299 -21.60 18.41 -4.94
N ILE A 300 -21.83 17.17 -5.34
CA ILE A 300 -22.43 16.15 -4.45
C ILE A 300 -21.55 15.90 -3.23
N ILE A 301 -20.23 15.83 -3.42
CA ILE A 301 -19.26 15.67 -2.33
C ILE A 301 -19.31 16.88 -1.39
N ALA A 302 -19.30 18.11 -1.92
CA ALA A 302 -19.38 19.32 -1.11
C ALA A 302 -20.70 19.40 -0.32
N ASP A 303 -21.82 19.13 -0.97
CA ASP A 303 -23.14 19.13 -0.32
C ASP A 303 -23.21 18.07 0.78
N ALA A 304 -22.66 16.88 0.57
CA ALA A 304 -22.63 15.83 1.58
C ALA A 304 -21.76 16.20 2.80
N LEU A 305 -20.64 16.89 2.58
CA LEU A 305 -19.79 17.40 3.66
C LEU A 305 -20.45 18.54 4.45
N VAL A 306 -21.14 19.46 3.77
CA VAL A 306 -21.84 20.58 4.43
C VAL A 306 -23.00 20.08 5.30
N ASN A 307 -23.69 19.03 4.83
CA ASN A 307 -24.83 18.44 5.53
C ASN A 307 -24.45 17.29 6.49
N SER A 308 -23.15 17.07 6.76
CA SER A 308 -22.72 16.02 7.68
C SER A 308 -23.10 16.34 9.13
N GLU A 309 -23.29 15.30 9.95
CA GLU A 309 -23.60 15.49 11.37
C GLU A 309 -22.52 16.32 12.09
N PRO A 310 -22.92 17.19 13.04
CA PRO A 310 -21.97 17.95 13.85
C PRO A 310 -21.01 17.04 14.60
N LEU A 311 -19.75 17.48 14.72
CA LEU A 311 -18.74 16.75 15.48
C LEU A 311 -19.11 16.72 16.97
N VAL A 312 -19.09 15.53 17.57
CA VAL A 312 -19.29 15.35 19.00
C VAL A 312 -17.96 15.60 19.73
N PRO A 313 -17.93 16.43 20.80
CA PRO A 313 -16.73 16.64 21.59
C PRO A 313 -16.18 15.32 22.15
N SER A 314 -14.89 15.10 21.99
CA SER A 314 -14.17 13.97 22.59
C SER A 314 -12.76 14.40 22.99
N PRO A 315 -12.11 13.74 23.97
CA PRO A 315 -10.76 14.11 24.40
C PRO A 315 -9.73 14.15 23.26
N GLY A 316 -9.85 13.25 22.27
CA GLY A 316 -8.96 13.19 21.11
C GLY A 316 -9.36 14.07 19.92
N LEU A 317 -10.48 14.78 19.98
CA LEU A 317 -10.99 15.61 18.89
C LEU A 317 -9.98 16.71 18.51
N LEU A 318 -9.40 17.38 19.50
CA LEU A 318 -8.43 18.46 19.26
C LEU A 318 -7.21 17.95 18.50
N LEU A 319 -6.70 16.77 18.88
CA LEU A 319 -5.56 16.14 18.20
C LEU A 319 -5.90 15.79 16.74
N ALA A 320 -7.09 15.23 16.50
CA ALA A 320 -7.56 14.93 15.15
C ALA A 320 -7.68 16.17 14.26
N LEU A 321 -8.22 17.26 14.82
CA LEU A 321 -8.35 18.54 14.13
C LEU A 321 -6.99 19.18 13.85
N LEU A 322 -6.02 19.05 14.75
CA LEU A 322 -4.65 19.53 14.54
C LEU A 322 -4.01 18.83 13.33
N HIS A 323 -4.09 17.50 13.28
CA HIS A 323 -3.57 16.73 12.14
C HIS A 323 -4.30 17.04 10.83
N ALA A 324 -5.63 17.15 10.85
CA ALA A 324 -6.42 17.49 9.66
C ALA A 324 -6.10 18.91 9.15
N THR A 325 -5.97 19.88 10.05
CA THR A 325 -5.62 21.27 9.72
C THR A 325 -4.23 21.35 9.13
N HIS A 326 -3.26 20.63 9.73
CA HIS A 326 -1.91 20.56 9.19
C HIS A 326 -1.90 19.96 7.77
N ALA A 327 -2.60 18.84 7.55
CA ALA A 327 -2.71 18.20 6.25
C ALA A 327 -3.33 19.14 5.19
N LEU A 328 -4.32 19.95 5.54
CA LEU A 328 -4.92 20.94 4.64
C LEU A 328 -4.00 22.15 4.39
N SER A 329 -3.18 22.54 5.37
CA SER A 329 -2.27 23.68 5.24
C SER A 329 -1.22 23.47 4.12
N ILE A 330 -0.83 22.23 3.86
CA ILE A 330 0.17 21.89 2.84
C ILE A 330 -0.32 22.24 1.42
N PRO A 331 -1.44 21.68 0.91
CA PRO A 331 -1.93 22.03 -0.43
C PRO A 331 -2.36 23.50 -0.53
N VAL A 332 -2.82 24.12 0.56
CA VAL A 332 -3.12 25.57 0.56
C VAL A 332 -1.85 26.40 0.33
N LYS A 333 -0.74 26.06 0.99
CA LYS A 333 0.54 26.75 0.80
C LYS A 333 1.15 26.53 -0.58
N VAL A 334 1.03 25.31 -1.12
CA VAL A 334 1.53 24.96 -2.46
C VAL A 334 0.66 25.59 -3.56
N GLY A 335 -0.62 25.82 -3.27
CA GLY A 335 -1.61 26.34 -4.21
C GLY A 335 -2.55 25.22 -4.64
N VAL A 336 -3.83 25.35 -4.24
CA VAL A 336 -4.86 24.34 -4.49
C VAL A 336 -5.02 24.06 -5.99
N GLU A 337 -4.96 25.08 -6.84
CA GLU A 337 -5.03 24.90 -8.30
C GLU A 337 -3.87 24.07 -8.87
N PHE A 338 -2.67 24.20 -8.30
CA PHE A 338 -1.50 23.43 -8.71
C PHE A 338 -1.66 21.97 -8.31
N VAL A 339 -2.05 21.72 -7.06
CA VAL A 339 -2.27 20.37 -6.52
C VAL A 339 -3.42 19.65 -7.24
N CYS A 340 -4.50 20.35 -7.59
CA CYS A 340 -5.64 19.75 -8.30
C CYS A 340 -5.35 19.38 -9.77
N ARG A 341 -4.23 19.82 -10.33
CA ARG A 341 -3.78 19.49 -11.70
C ARG A 341 -2.68 18.42 -11.74
N SER A 342 -2.17 18.03 -10.56
CA SER A 342 -1.22 16.93 -10.35
C SER A 342 -1.97 15.60 -10.32
#